data_AF-A0A8D8J663-F1
#
_entry.id   AF-A0A8D8J663-F1
#
_cell.length_a   1.000
_cell.length_b   1.000
_cell.length_c   1.000
_cell.angle_alpha   90.00
_cell.angle_beta   90.00
_cell.angle_gamma   90.00
#
_symmetry.space_group_name_H-M   'P 1'
#
loop_
_entity.id
_entity.type
_entity.pdbx_description
1 polymer ?
#
loop_
_entity_poly.entity_id
_entity_poly.type
_entity_poly.pdbx_seq_one_letter_code
_entity_poly.pdbx_strand_id
1 'polypeptide(L)'
;DYEKDKIHELIVGTLENNGTNPGDYIKVMVEVEDRNDIPPVFVSIPEPININDDLPIGAIVGSMPAVDGDGSSPGNVVRYEMVGRGKALKYFQVDPDSGIV
;
A
#
# COMPACT_ATOMS: atom_id res chain seq x y z
N ASP A 1 10.69 11.92 1.41
CA ASP A 1 10.05 10.79 0.74
C ASP A 1 10.02 9.68 1.76
N TYR A 2 8.84 9.42 2.32
CA TYR A 2 8.69 8.56 3.51
C TYR A 2 9.08 7.11 3.18
N GLU A 3 8.79 6.67 1.96
CA GLU A 3 9.10 5.35 1.42
C GLU A 3 10.59 5.13 1.20
N LYS A 4 11.34 6.22 1.07
CA LYS A 4 12.80 6.19 0.90
C LYS A 4 13.52 6.29 2.24
N ASP A 5 13.25 7.35 3.01
CA ASP A 5 13.92 7.65 4.27
C ASP A 5 12.92 8.25 5.27
N LYS A 6 12.75 7.59 6.41
CA LYS A 6 11.74 7.95 7.43
C LYS A 6 12.26 8.89 8.50
N ILE A 7 13.56 8.84 8.77
CA ILE A 7 14.20 9.58 9.86
C ILE A 7 15.50 10.17 9.36
N HIS A 8 15.71 11.46 9.62
CA HIS A 8 16.98 12.13 9.38
C HIS A 8 17.57 12.63 10.70
N GLU A 9 18.82 12.29 10.96
CA GLU A 9 19.58 12.82 12.10
C GLU A 9 20.43 14.01 11.62
N LEU A 10 20.17 15.18 12.21
CA LEU A 10 20.95 16.39 11.98
C LEU A 10 21.80 16.68 13.22
N ILE A 11 23.08 16.92 13.01
CA ILE A 11 24.00 17.40 14.04
C ILE A 11 24.15 18.91 13.87
N VAL A 12 23.69 19.67 14.87
CA VAL A 12 23.75 21.13 14.87
C VAL A 12 24.74 21.58 15.94
N GLY A 13 25.79 22.27 15.54
CA GLY A 13 26.80 22.85 16.43
C GLY A 13 27.21 24.24 15.95
N THR A 14 28.13 24.87 16.67
CA THR A 14 28.71 26.18 16.31
C THR A 14 30.15 26.02 15.84
N LEU A 15 30.61 26.87 14.92
CA LEU A 15 31.99 26.84 14.39
C LEU A 15 33.09 26.98 15.46
N GLU A 16 32.76 27.53 16.64
CA GLU A 16 33.71 27.73 17.74
C GLU A 16 33.86 26.51 18.67
N ASN A 17 32.95 25.53 18.55
CA ASN A 17 32.95 24.30 19.36
C ASN A 17 33.33 23.09 18.49
N ASN A 18 34.63 22.93 18.25
CA ASN A 18 35.19 21.85 17.43
C ASN A 18 35.25 20.47 18.13
N GLY A 19 34.59 20.32 19.28
CA GLY A 19 34.59 19.10 20.09
C GLY A 19 33.39 18.19 19.84
N THR A 20 33.46 16.96 20.35
CA THR A 20 32.36 15.97 20.30
C THR A 20 31.66 15.81 21.66
N ASN A 21 31.84 16.75 22.59
CA ASN A 21 31.27 16.64 23.93
C ASN A 21 29.78 17.03 23.92
N PRO A 22 28.95 16.44 24.81
CA PRO A 22 27.60 16.92 25.04
C PRO A 22 27.63 18.41 25.44
N GLY A 23 27.09 19.28 24.58
CA GLY A 23 27.16 20.75 24.72
C GLY A 23 27.82 21.48 23.54
N ASP A 24 28.67 20.80 22.77
CA ASP A 24 29.31 21.34 21.56
C ASP A 24 28.38 21.26 20.34
N TYR A 25 27.50 20.25 20.35
CA TYR A 25 26.45 20.04 19.37
C TYR A 25 25.18 19.50 20.02
N ILE A 26 24.07 19.63 19.31
CA ILE A 26 22.80 18.98 19.59
C ILE A 26 22.42 18.08 18.40
N LYS A 27 21.74 16.98 18.70
CA LYS A 27 21.12 16.11 17.70
C LYS A 27 19.66 16.49 17.53
N VAL A 28 19.25 16.75 16.30
CA VAL A 28 17.86 16.95 15.92
C VAL A 28 17.44 15.74 15.10
N MET A 29 16.38 15.06 15.53
CA MET A 29 15.75 14.02 14.73
C MET A 29 14.56 14.62 14.00
N VAL A 30 14.55 14.44 12.68
CA VAL A 30 13.42 14.81 11.82
C VAL A 30 12.73 13.52 11.41
N GLU A 31 11.48 13.36 11.84
CA GLU A 31 10.61 12.27 11.41
C GLU A 31 9.78 12.74 10.21
N VAL A 32 9.79 11.94 9.14
CA VAL A 32 8.99 12.21 7.95
C VAL A 32 7.59 11.66 8.20
N GLU A 33 6.57 12.51 8.02
CA GLU A 33 5.19 12.06 8.04
C GLU A 33 4.84 11.37 6.73
N ASP A 34 4.23 10.19 6.85
CA ASP A 34 3.71 9.45 5.71
C ASP A 34 2.50 10.17 5.07
N ARG A 35 2.39 10.07 3.75
CA ARG A 35 1.29 10.59 2.95
C ARG A 35 0.89 9.50 1.97
N ASN A 36 -0.43 9.33 1.78
CA ASN A 36 -0.91 8.45 0.72
C ASN A 36 -0.58 9.08 -0.64
N ASP A 37 0.49 8.60 -1.25
CA ASP A 37 0.99 9.08 -2.54
C ASP A 37 1.42 7.95 -3.48
N ILE A 38 1.36 6.69 -3.04
CA ILE A 38 1.50 5.52 -3.88
C ILE A 38 0.11 4.95 -4.20
N PRO A 39 -0.30 4.83 -5.47
CA PRO A 39 -1.54 4.16 -5.81
C PRO A 39 -1.39 2.62 -5.74
N PRO A 40 -2.48 1.88 -5.44
CA PRO A 40 -2.47 0.42 -5.49
C PRO A 40 -2.14 -0.12 -6.88
N VAL A 41 -1.40 -1.23 -6.93
CA VAL A 41 -1.06 -1.94 -8.16
C VAL A 41 -1.41 -3.42 -8.06
N PHE A 42 -2.02 -3.98 -9.11
CA PHE A 42 -2.26 -5.42 -9.19
C PHE A 42 -0.94 -6.19 -9.33
N VAL A 43 -0.77 -7.23 -8.51
CA VAL A 43 0.44 -8.08 -8.49
C VAL A 43 0.50 -8.95 -9.76
N SER A 44 -0.66 -9.35 -10.27
CA SER A 44 -0.77 -10.11 -11.51
C SER A 44 -2.07 -9.78 -12.23
N ILE A 45 -2.03 -9.86 -13.56
CA ILE A 45 -3.23 -9.80 -14.41
C ILE A 45 -3.62 -11.25 -14.70
N PRO A 46 -4.81 -11.72 -14.31
CA PRO A 46 -5.23 -13.07 -14.60
C PRO A 46 -5.44 -13.24 -16.11
N GLU A 47 -5.01 -14.40 -16.62
CA GLU A 47 -5.49 -14.93 -17.88
C GLU A 47 -7.03 -15.03 -17.85
N PRO A 48 -7.72 -15.00 -19.01
CA PRO A 48 -9.15 -15.25 -19.07
C PRO A 48 -9.51 -16.54 -18.33
N ILE A 49 -10.36 -16.41 -17.31
CA ILE A 49 -10.80 -17.55 -16.49
C ILE A 49 -11.96 -18.23 -17.20
N ASN A 50 -11.81 -19.53 -17.47
CA ASN A 50 -12.89 -20.37 -17.96
C ASN A 50 -13.61 -21.02 -16.77
N ILE A 51 -14.93 -20.87 -16.73
CA ILE A 51 -15.79 -21.30 -15.63
C ILE A 51 -16.72 -22.38 -16.18
N ASN A 52 -16.84 -23.51 -15.47
CA ASN A 52 -17.80 -24.55 -15.79
C ASN A 52 -19.22 -24.11 -15.40
N ASP A 53 -20.22 -24.46 -16.20
CA ASP A 53 -21.61 -24.06 -15.96
C ASP A 53 -22.29 -24.85 -14.82
N ASP A 54 -21.65 -25.93 -14.36
CA ASP A 54 -22.06 -26.73 -13.20
C ASP A 54 -21.56 -26.18 -11.85
N LEU A 55 -20.74 -25.11 -11.86
CA LEU A 55 -20.21 -24.53 -10.64
C LEU A 55 -21.34 -23.98 -9.75
N PRO A 56 -21.39 -24.35 -8.46
CA PRO A 56 -22.41 -23.86 -7.57
C PRO A 56 -22.26 -22.36 -7.31
N ILE A 57 -23.38 -21.71 -7.01
CA ILE A 57 -23.39 -20.30 -6.59
C ILE A 57 -22.53 -20.14 -5.33
N GLY A 58 -21.65 -19.13 -5.35
CA GLY A 58 -20.71 -18.86 -4.26
C GLY A 58 -19.39 -19.63 -4.36
N ALA A 59 -19.17 -20.40 -5.43
CA ALA A 59 -17.85 -20.93 -5.74
C ALA A 59 -16.88 -19.79 -6.05
N ILE A 60 -15.66 -19.89 -5.53
CA ILE A 60 -14.56 -18.97 -5.84
C ILE A 60 -14.10 -19.26 -7.27
N VAL A 61 -14.11 -18.23 -8.11
CA VAL A 61 -13.68 -18.32 -9.51
C VAL A 61 -12.32 -17.67 -9.73
N GLY A 62 -11.87 -16.80 -8.83
CA GLY A 62 -10.52 -16.26 -8.88
C GLY A 62 -10.19 -15.23 -7.80
N SER A 63 -9.03 -14.60 -7.94
CA SER A 63 -8.62 -13.47 -7.10
C SER A 63 -7.64 -12.59 -7.86
N MET A 64 -7.70 -11.28 -7.62
CA MET A 64 -6.78 -10.30 -8.21
C MET A 64 -6.11 -9.49 -7.09
N PRO A 65 -5.03 -10.00 -6.48
CA PRO A 65 -4.37 -9.29 -5.40
C PRO A 65 -3.71 -8.01 -5.93
N ALA A 66 -3.92 -6.91 -5.23
CA ALA A 66 -3.23 -5.65 -5.39
C ALA A 66 -2.51 -5.27 -4.10
N VAL A 67 -1.43 -4.52 -4.25
CA VAL A 67 -0.61 -4.01 -3.15
C VAL A 67 -0.49 -2.50 -3.28
N ASP A 68 -0.49 -1.83 -2.15
CA ASP A 68 -0.22 -0.41 -2.04
C ASP A 68 1.10 -0.24 -1.27
N GLY A 69 1.95 0.66 -1.77
CA GLY A 69 3.32 0.84 -1.30
C GLY A 69 3.48 1.86 -0.19
N ASP A 70 2.42 2.59 0.17
CA ASP A 70 2.45 3.54 1.29
C ASP A 70 2.92 2.80 2.56
N GLY A 71 3.69 3.48 3.41
CA GLY A 71 4.24 2.80 4.58
C GLY A 71 3.30 2.72 5.79
N SER A 72 2.10 3.30 5.75
CA SER A 72 1.14 3.32 6.86
C SER A 72 -0.32 3.21 6.45
N SER A 73 -1.14 2.74 7.40
CA SER A 73 -2.59 2.63 7.25
C SER A 73 -3.26 3.99 7.47
N PRO A 74 -4.34 4.33 6.74
CA PRO A 74 -5.04 3.48 5.77
C PRO A 74 -4.49 3.56 4.34
N GLY A 75 -3.41 4.30 4.09
CA GLY A 75 -2.85 4.47 2.74
C GLY A 75 -2.51 3.14 2.08
N ASN A 76 -1.92 2.25 2.86
CA ASN A 76 -1.49 0.94 2.39
C ASN A 76 -2.56 -0.16 2.41
N VAL A 77 -3.83 0.19 2.64
CA VAL A 77 -4.94 -0.77 2.71
C VAL A 77 -5.77 -0.71 1.43
N VAL A 78 -5.69 -1.79 0.65
CA VAL A 78 -6.42 -1.92 -0.61
C VAL A 78 -7.88 -2.35 -0.38
N ARG A 79 -8.81 -1.76 -1.13
CA ARG A 79 -10.21 -2.21 -1.23
C ARG A 79 -10.61 -2.48 -2.68
N TYR A 80 -11.42 -3.50 -2.89
CA TYR A 80 -11.84 -3.96 -4.21
C TYR A 80 -13.30 -3.62 -4.50
N GLU A 81 -13.57 -3.27 -5.76
CA GLU A 81 -14.91 -3.12 -6.31
C GLU A 81 -14.94 -3.75 -7.70
N MET A 82 -16.00 -4.51 -7.99
CA MET A 82 -16.17 -5.11 -9.30
C MET A 82 -16.93 -4.15 -10.21
N VAL A 83 -16.35 -3.91 -11.39
CA VAL A 83 -17.00 -3.18 -12.47
C VAL A 83 -17.29 -4.15 -13.62
N GLY A 84 -18.48 -4.04 -14.22
CA GLY A 84 -18.91 -4.98 -15.25
C GLY A 84 -20.00 -4.41 -16.15
N ARG A 85 -20.20 -5.04 -17.31
CA ARG A 85 -21.25 -4.66 -18.27
C ARG A 85 -22.42 -5.66 -18.23
N GLY A 86 -23.62 -5.18 -18.54
CA GLY A 86 -24.80 -6.04 -18.65
C GLY A 86 -25.14 -6.74 -17.34
N LYS A 87 -25.19 -8.07 -17.34
CA LYS A 87 -25.54 -8.89 -16.17
C LYS A 87 -24.33 -9.39 -15.38
N ALA A 88 -23.10 -8.95 -15.70
CA ALA A 88 -21.89 -9.44 -15.01
C ALA A 88 -21.98 -9.30 -13.48
N LEU A 89 -22.35 -8.11 -12.98
CA LEU A 89 -22.49 -7.82 -11.55
C LEU A 89 -23.68 -8.54 -10.86
N LYS A 90 -24.53 -9.23 -11.63
CA LYS A 90 -25.57 -10.11 -11.08
C LYS A 90 -25.02 -11.51 -10.76
N TYR A 91 -24.02 -11.96 -11.52
CA TYR A 91 -23.49 -13.32 -11.45
C TYR A 91 -22.17 -13.40 -10.70
N PHE A 92 -21.39 -12.32 -10.70
CA PHE A 92 -20.08 -12.25 -10.06
C PHE A 92 -20.07 -11.12 -9.05
N GLN A 93 -19.35 -11.34 -7.96
CA GLN A 93 -19.12 -10.37 -6.89
C GLN A 93 -17.64 -10.44 -6.50
N VAL A 94 -17.09 -9.36 -5.96
CA VAL A 94 -15.76 -9.38 -5.36
C VAL A 94 -15.88 -9.09 -3.88
N ASP A 95 -15.16 -9.83 -3.06
CA ASP A 95 -15.01 -9.50 -1.65
C ASP A 95 -14.14 -8.23 -1.52
N PRO A 96 -14.65 -7.14 -0.90
CA PRO A 96 -13.97 -5.85 -0.91
C PRO A 96 -12.64 -5.82 -0.17
N ASP A 97 -12.37 -6.76 0.72
CA ASP A 97 -11.18 -6.76 1.57
C ASP A 97 -10.13 -7.77 1.07
N SER A 98 -10.55 -8.91 0.52
CA SER A 98 -9.66 -9.97 0.03
C SER A 98 -9.45 -9.98 -1.49
N GLY A 99 -10.33 -9.33 -2.27
CA GLY A 99 -10.25 -9.35 -3.73
C GLY A 99 -10.59 -10.69 -4.37
N ILE A 100 -11.23 -11.60 -3.61
CA ILE A 100 -11.72 -12.90 -4.08
C ILE A 100 -13.01 -12.69 -4.87
N VAL A 101 -13.12 -13.34 -6.02
CA VAL A 101 -14.28 -13.34 -6.92
C VAL A 101 -14.96 -14.70 -6.92
#